data_AF-A0A7C6RR45-F1
#
_entry.id   AF-A0A7C6RR45-F1
#
_cell.length_a   1.000
_cell.length_b   1.000
_cell.length_c   1.000
_cell.angle_alpha   90.00
_cell.angle_beta   90.00
_cell.angle_gamma   90.00
#
_symmetry.space_group_name_H-M   'P 1'
#
loop_
_entity.id
_entity.type
_entity.pdbx_description
1 polymer ?
#
loop_
_entity_poly.entity_id
_entity_poly.type
_entity_poly.pdbx_seq_one_letter_code
_entity_poly.pdbx_strand_id
1 'polypeptide(L)'
;MKKNNVLITILIILIIALVAIIIVNNNNNNNNDNNNVKITDSKKFKLEYESINNKANDAGKKYKKLNISEENPIVYSSLKDIKRILQNGTGVIYFGFKECPWCRTAVPVLLNAAKEAGVNRIYYFNDFSIRDIKQKDEITGEIITTQEGSKEYYELLKILGEHASIYSGLEDDTIKRLYAPTVVFVKSGEILGVHVGTIDSQVDAYVELTDEQYKELKKNYTDYMSKITGVTCEDAC
;
A
#
# COMPACT_ATOMS: atom_id res chain seq x y z
N MET A 1 -71.96 -19.23 -32.90
CA MET A 1 -71.35 -18.02 -32.30
C MET A 1 -70.68 -18.24 -30.94
N LYS A 2 -71.13 -19.15 -30.05
CA LYS A 2 -70.48 -19.35 -28.73
C LYS A 2 -69.11 -20.08 -28.76
N LYS A 3 -68.87 -21.00 -29.70
CA LYS A 3 -67.65 -21.86 -29.74
C LYS A 3 -66.38 -21.10 -30.12
N ASN A 4 -66.46 -20.11 -31.01
CA ASN A 4 -65.32 -19.28 -31.42
C ASN A 4 -64.88 -18.32 -30.30
N ASN A 5 -65.82 -17.79 -29.52
CA ASN A 5 -65.48 -16.92 -28.39
C ASN A 5 -64.75 -17.69 -27.28
N VAL A 6 -65.17 -18.93 -27.00
CA VAL A 6 -64.47 -19.82 -26.05
C VAL A 6 -63.05 -20.17 -26.52
N LEU A 7 -62.88 -20.45 -27.83
CA LEU A 7 -61.55 -20.70 -28.39
C LEU A 7 -60.62 -19.47 -28.28
N ILE A 8 -61.16 -18.27 -28.54
CA ILE A 8 -60.41 -17.01 -28.42
C ILE A 8 -60.00 -16.76 -26.96
N THR A 9 -60.89 -17.01 -25.99
CA THR A 9 -60.57 -16.87 -24.56
C THR A 9 -59.48 -17.83 -24.13
N ILE A 10 -59.51 -19.10 -24.57
CA ILE A 10 -58.48 -20.09 -24.26
C ILE A 10 -57.12 -19.68 -24.87
N LEU A 11 -57.10 -19.15 -26.09
CA LEU A 11 -55.89 -18.69 -26.75
C LEU A 11 -55.25 -17.49 -26.02
N ILE A 12 -56.06 -16.55 -25.52
CA ILE A 12 -55.58 -15.40 -24.73
C ILE A 12 -54.95 -15.87 -23.41
N ILE A 13 -55.56 -16.84 -22.72
CA ILE A 13 -55.02 -17.38 -21.46
C ILE A 13 -53.68 -18.07 -21.71
N LEU A 14 -53.54 -18.83 -22.80
CA LEU A 14 -52.27 -19.47 -23.18
C LEU A 14 -51.17 -18.45 -23.50
N ILE A 15 -51.51 -17.34 -24.17
CA ILE A 15 -50.56 -16.27 -24.45
C ILE A 15 -50.11 -15.58 -23.15
N ILE A 16 -51.02 -15.30 -22.23
CA ILE A 16 -50.69 -14.71 -20.93
C ILE A 16 -49.78 -15.63 -20.11
N ALA A 17 -50.05 -16.94 -20.13
CA ALA A 17 -49.20 -17.93 -19.45
C ALA A 17 -47.78 -18.00 -20.06
N LEU A 18 -47.66 -17.95 -21.40
CA LEU A 18 -46.37 -17.90 -22.08
C LEU A 18 -45.59 -16.62 -21.75
N VAL A 19 -46.26 -15.46 -21.72
CA VAL A 19 -45.63 -14.19 -21.33
C VAL A 19 -45.17 -14.22 -19.87
N ALA A 20 -45.97 -14.78 -18.96
CA ALA A 20 -45.59 -14.94 -17.56
C ALA A 20 -44.35 -15.84 -17.40
N ILE A 21 -44.28 -16.96 -18.15
CA ILE A 21 -43.10 -17.84 -18.16
C ILE A 21 -41.86 -17.10 -18.66
N ILE A 22 -41.98 -16.30 -19.73
CA ILE A 22 -40.86 -15.50 -20.27
C ILE A 22 -40.37 -14.47 -19.24
N ILE A 23 -41.29 -13.79 -18.54
CA ILE A 23 -40.95 -12.81 -17.49
C ILE A 23 -40.22 -13.49 -16.32
N VAL A 24 -40.71 -14.66 -15.86
CA VAL A 24 -40.08 -15.42 -14.77
C VAL A 24 -38.68 -15.90 -15.18
N ASN A 25 -38.51 -16.38 -16.42
CA ASN A 25 -37.20 -16.84 -16.91
C ASN A 25 -36.20 -15.69 -17.05
N ASN A 26 -36.64 -14.51 -17.54
CA ASN A 26 -35.79 -13.32 -17.60
C ASN A 26 -35.38 -12.83 -16.21
N ASN A 27 -36.28 -12.88 -15.22
CA ASN A 27 -35.94 -12.52 -13.84
C ASN A 27 -34.94 -13.50 -13.22
N ASN A 28 -35.05 -14.80 -13.51
CA ASN A 28 -34.09 -15.79 -13.01
C ASN A 28 -32.70 -15.68 -13.67
N ASN A 29 -32.63 -15.30 -14.95
CA ASN A 29 -31.36 -15.10 -15.65
C ASN A 29 -30.64 -13.79 -15.23
N ASN A 30 -31.37 -12.84 -14.64
CA ASN A 30 -30.80 -11.61 -14.08
C ASN A 30 -30.28 -11.76 -12.64
N ASN A 31 -30.49 -12.93 -12.01
CA ASN A 31 -29.92 -13.29 -10.71
C ASN A 31 -28.59 -14.04 -10.85
N ASN A 32 -27.80 -13.73 -11.88
CA ASN A 32 -26.36 -13.91 -11.78
C ASN A 32 -25.88 -12.79 -10.85
N ASP A 33 -25.93 -13.06 -9.55
CA ASP A 33 -25.20 -12.32 -8.52
C ASP A 33 -23.71 -12.39 -8.87
N ASN A 34 -23.29 -11.51 -9.77
CA ASN A 34 -21.94 -11.01 -9.84
C ASN A 34 -21.73 -10.22 -8.54
N ASN A 35 -21.59 -10.95 -7.44
CA ASN A 35 -21.04 -10.47 -6.18
C ASN A 35 -19.59 -10.09 -6.44
N ASN A 36 -19.38 -8.98 -7.15
CA ASN A 36 -18.12 -8.24 -7.19
C ASN A 36 -17.92 -7.69 -5.78
N VAL A 37 -17.54 -8.56 -4.84
CA VAL A 37 -17.09 -8.17 -3.51
C VAL A 37 -15.92 -7.21 -3.73
N LYS A 38 -16.18 -5.91 -3.53
CA LYS A 38 -15.16 -4.88 -3.67
C LYS A 38 -14.10 -5.16 -2.61
N ILE A 39 -12.95 -5.66 -3.06
CA ILE A 39 -11.80 -5.94 -2.19
C ILE A 39 -11.36 -4.60 -1.55
N THR A 40 -11.30 -4.56 -0.22
CA THR A 40 -10.82 -3.38 0.53
C THR A 40 -9.31 -3.24 0.37
N ASP A 41 -8.77 -2.04 0.54
CA ASP A 41 -7.32 -1.80 0.46
C ASP A 41 -6.54 -2.64 1.46
N SER A 42 -7.07 -2.80 2.67
CA SER A 42 -6.51 -3.67 3.71
C SER A 42 -6.37 -5.13 3.24
N LYS A 43 -7.43 -5.70 2.64
CA LYS A 43 -7.41 -7.06 2.09
C LYS A 43 -6.48 -7.15 0.87
N LYS A 44 -6.50 -6.14 0.00
CA LYS A 44 -5.59 -6.06 -1.15
C LYS A 44 -4.13 -6.06 -0.72
N PHE A 45 -3.77 -5.27 0.30
CA PHE A 45 -2.41 -5.18 0.82
C PHE A 45 -1.93 -6.51 1.42
N LYS A 46 -2.79 -7.16 2.23
CA LYS A 46 -2.54 -8.52 2.74
C LYS A 46 -2.25 -9.48 1.59
N LEU A 47 -3.16 -9.58 0.62
CA LEU A 47 -3.02 -10.49 -0.53
C LEU A 47 -1.75 -10.18 -1.34
N GLU A 48 -1.44 -8.90 -1.57
CA GLU A 48 -0.24 -8.46 -2.28
C GLU A 48 1.04 -8.97 -1.59
N TYR A 49 1.23 -8.65 -0.31
CA TYR A 49 2.45 -9.02 0.42
C TYR A 49 2.56 -10.52 0.70
N GLU A 50 1.44 -11.20 0.98
CA GLU A 50 1.44 -12.64 1.27
C GLU A 50 1.56 -13.51 0.01
N SER A 51 1.23 -12.98 -1.18
CA SER A 51 1.31 -13.71 -2.45
C SER A 51 2.70 -14.27 -2.78
N ILE A 52 3.75 -13.75 -2.14
CA ILE A 52 5.14 -14.20 -2.32
C ILE A 52 5.75 -14.84 -1.07
N ASN A 53 4.98 -15.10 -0.02
CA ASN A 53 5.46 -15.77 1.19
C ASN A 53 6.22 -17.07 0.86
N ASN A 54 7.43 -17.22 1.42
CA ASN A 54 8.33 -18.37 1.24
C ASN A 54 8.79 -18.66 -0.20
N LYS A 55 8.40 -17.85 -1.19
CA LYS A 55 8.95 -17.96 -2.55
C LYS A 55 10.40 -17.49 -2.55
N ALA A 56 11.23 -18.13 -3.37
CA ALA A 56 12.60 -17.67 -3.60
C ALA A 56 12.61 -16.48 -4.57
N ASN A 57 13.51 -15.53 -4.34
CA ASN A 57 13.88 -14.54 -5.34
C ASN A 57 14.96 -15.09 -6.29
N ASP A 58 15.41 -14.27 -7.24
CA ASP A 58 16.39 -14.66 -8.25
C ASP A 58 17.76 -15.05 -7.64
N ALA A 59 18.06 -14.58 -6.42
CA ALA A 59 19.24 -14.95 -5.66
C ALA A 59 19.06 -16.20 -4.77
N GLY A 60 17.93 -16.91 -4.89
CA GLY A 60 17.61 -18.11 -4.11
C GLY A 60 17.23 -17.84 -2.64
N LYS A 61 17.15 -16.57 -2.21
CA LYS A 61 16.72 -16.19 -0.85
C LYS A 61 15.20 -16.19 -0.78
N LYS A 62 14.65 -16.76 0.29
CA LYS A 62 13.20 -16.83 0.48
C LYS A 62 12.65 -15.53 1.05
N TYR A 63 11.54 -15.06 0.49
CA TYR A 63 10.80 -13.95 1.09
C TYR A 63 10.21 -14.37 2.44
N LYS A 64 10.46 -13.54 3.46
CA LYS A 64 9.91 -13.68 4.81
C LYS A 64 8.40 -13.91 4.78
N LYS A 65 7.90 -14.90 5.52
CA LYS A 65 6.47 -15.15 5.67
C LYS A 65 5.85 -14.04 6.51
N LEU A 66 4.80 -13.41 5.99
CA LEU A 66 3.97 -12.45 6.71
C LEU A 66 2.59 -13.02 6.97
N ASN A 67 1.97 -12.59 8.06
CA ASN A 67 0.56 -12.81 8.37
C ASN A 67 -0.06 -11.46 8.75
N ILE A 68 -0.61 -10.77 7.76
CA ILE A 68 -1.20 -9.44 7.86
C ILE A 68 -2.70 -9.58 8.14
N SER A 69 -3.24 -8.78 9.05
CA SER A 69 -4.67 -8.73 9.33
C SER A 69 -5.47 -8.27 8.11
N GLU A 70 -6.66 -8.83 7.87
CA GLU A 70 -7.62 -8.30 6.88
C GLU A 70 -8.21 -6.95 7.30
N GLU A 71 -8.05 -6.59 8.57
CA GLU A 71 -8.37 -5.29 9.14
C GLU A 71 -7.05 -4.60 9.54
N ASN A 72 -6.50 -3.81 8.63
CA ASN A 72 -5.29 -3.03 8.80
C ASN A 72 -5.50 -1.61 8.22
N PRO A 73 -4.76 -0.59 8.71
CA PRO A 73 -4.99 0.81 8.33
C PRO A 73 -4.49 1.20 6.92
N ILE A 74 -4.02 0.26 6.10
CA ILE A 74 -3.42 0.60 4.80
C ILE A 74 -4.49 1.10 3.81
N VAL A 75 -4.16 2.20 3.14
CA VAL A 75 -4.94 2.81 2.06
C VAL A 75 -4.02 2.99 0.84
N TYR A 76 -4.35 2.37 -0.29
CA TYR A 76 -3.59 2.57 -1.53
C TYR A 76 -3.80 3.98 -2.03
N SER A 77 -2.71 4.71 -2.19
CA SER A 77 -2.76 6.13 -2.52
C SER A 77 -2.14 6.37 -3.89
N SER A 78 -2.68 7.34 -4.64
CA SER A 78 -1.99 7.83 -5.83
C SER A 78 -0.87 8.78 -5.43
N LEU A 79 0.14 8.95 -6.29
CA LEU A 79 1.20 9.93 -6.03
C LEU A 79 0.66 11.37 -5.93
N LYS A 80 -0.46 11.67 -6.61
CA LYS A 80 -1.17 12.95 -6.45
C LYS A 80 -1.71 13.11 -5.02
N ASP A 81 -2.27 12.07 -4.43
CA ASP A 81 -2.77 12.10 -3.05
C ASP A 81 -1.62 12.22 -2.04
N ILE A 82 -0.53 11.47 -2.26
CA ILE A 82 0.71 11.58 -1.47
C ILE A 82 1.22 13.03 -1.46
N LYS A 83 1.37 13.65 -2.63
CA LYS A 83 1.82 15.06 -2.73
C LYS A 83 0.87 16.02 -2.00
N ARG A 84 -0.45 15.82 -2.10
CA ARG A 84 -1.44 16.63 -1.38
C ARG A 84 -1.28 16.51 0.15
N ILE A 85 -1.02 15.31 0.65
CA ILE A 85 -0.80 15.07 2.09
C ILE A 85 0.49 15.75 2.54
N LEU A 86 1.59 15.57 1.81
CA LEU A 86 2.87 16.20 2.13
C LEU A 86 2.79 17.73 2.17
N GLN A 87 1.97 18.34 1.32
CA GLN A 87 1.90 19.81 1.23
C GLN A 87 0.91 20.43 2.20
N ASN A 88 -0.21 19.76 2.52
CA ASN A 88 -1.32 20.39 3.26
C ASN A 88 -2.06 19.45 4.22
N GLY A 89 -1.69 18.17 4.27
CA GLY A 89 -2.46 17.14 4.98
C GLY A 89 -1.81 16.69 6.29
N THR A 90 -2.48 15.75 6.93
CA THR A 90 -2.01 15.07 8.14
C THR A 90 -2.12 13.57 7.91
N GLY A 91 -1.06 12.81 8.20
CA GLY A 91 -1.08 11.37 8.04
C GLY A 91 0.28 10.72 8.07
N VAL A 92 0.25 9.38 8.02
CA VAL A 92 1.44 8.53 7.88
C VAL A 92 1.49 8.01 6.45
N ILE A 93 2.61 8.20 5.77
CA ILE A 93 2.84 7.73 4.41
C ILE A 93 3.87 6.62 4.44
N TYR A 94 3.58 5.49 3.79
CA TYR A 94 4.48 4.35 3.68
C TYR A 94 4.86 4.12 2.21
N PHE A 95 6.16 4.25 1.92
CA PHE A 95 6.78 3.91 0.65
C PHE A 95 7.47 2.55 0.75
N GLY A 96 7.07 1.62 -0.10
CA GLY A 96 7.64 0.27 -0.11
C GLY A 96 6.95 -0.64 -1.10
N PHE A 97 7.40 -1.89 -1.18
CA PHE A 97 6.86 -2.88 -2.11
C PHE A 97 7.12 -4.30 -1.59
N LYS A 98 6.31 -5.27 -2.02
CA LYS A 98 6.29 -6.61 -1.43
C LYS A 98 7.62 -7.38 -1.58
N GLU A 99 8.37 -7.14 -2.66
CA GLU A 99 9.65 -7.78 -2.97
C GLU A 99 10.82 -7.22 -2.15
N CYS A 100 10.67 -6.08 -1.49
CA CYS A 100 11.72 -5.47 -0.68
C CYS A 100 11.86 -6.18 0.68
N PRO A 101 13.00 -6.86 0.97
CA PRO A 101 13.16 -7.63 2.21
C PRO A 101 13.00 -6.80 3.49
N TRP A 102 13.59 -5.59 3.50
CA TRP A 102 13.47 -4.63 4.60
C TRP A 102 12.01 -4.20 4.82
N CYS A 103 11.27 -4.01 3.74
CA CYS A 103 9.85 -3.63 3.77
C CYS A 103 9.01 -4.73 4.43
N ARG A 104 9.29 -6.00 4.11
CA ARG A 104 8.61 -7.14 4.75
C ARG A 104 8.88 -7.20 6.24
N THR A 105 10.08 -6.81 6.68
CA THR A 105 10.42 -6.72 8.11
C THR A 105 9.73 -5.54 8.79
N ALA A 106 9.66 -4.37 8.14
CA ALA A 106 9.05 -3.17 8.71
C ALA A 106 7.52 -3.26 8.85
N VAL A 107 6.81 -3.89 7.89
CA VAL A 107 5.34 -3.89 7.82
C VAL A 107 4.67 -4.36 9.12
N PRO A 108 4.99 -5.52 9.72
CA PRO A 108 4.37 -5.93 10.98
C PRO A 108 4.58 -4.94 12.12
N VAL A 109 5.77 -4.32 12.19
CA VAL A 109 6.11 -3.33 13.21
C VAL A 109 5.31 -2.05 13.02
N LEU A 110 5.24 -1.56 11.78
CA LEU A 110 4.47 -0.38 11.39
C LEU A 110 2.98 -0.52 11.70
N LEU A 111 2.37 -1.67 11.36
CA LEU A 111 0.95 -1.92 11.63
C LEU A 111 0.66 -1.99 13.14
N ASN A 112 1.58 -2.56 13.91
CA ASN A 112 1.46 -2.61 15.37
C ASN A 112 1.63 -1.24 16.03
N ALA A 113 2.59 -0.42 15.56
CA ALA A 113 2.76 0.96 16.01
C ALA A 113 1.51 1.80 15.70
N ALA A 114 0.95 1.66 14.50
CA ALA A 114 -0.27 2.37 14.11
C ALA A 114 -1.47 1.99 14.97
N LYS A 115 -1.63 0.70 15.27
CA LYS A 115 -2.67 0.23 16.19
C LYS A 115 -2.52 0.84 17.59
N GLU A 116 -1.30 0.88 18.12
CA GLU A 116 -0.99 1.44 19.44
C GLU A 116 -1.24 2.95 19.51
N ALA A 117 -0.81 3.69 18.49
CA ALA A 117 -0.96 5.15 18.45
C ALA A 117 -2.36 5.63 18.00
N GLY A 118 -3.29 4.72 17.69
CA GLY A 118 -4.63 5.07 17.19
C GLY A 118 -4.65 5.60 15.75
N VAL A 119 -3.64 5.28 14.93
CA VAL A 119 -3.57 5.66 13.53
C VAL A 119 -4.44 4.72 12.69
N ASN A 120 -5.58 5.24 12.23
CA ASN A 120 -6.55 4.46 11.46
C ASN A 120 -6.30 4.47 9.95
N ARG A 121 -5.33 5.25 9.46
CA ARG A 121 -4.97 5.33 8.03
C ARG A 121 -3.46 5.48 7.83
N ILE A 122 -2.88 4.62 7.01
CA ILE A 122 -1.52 4.71 6.48
C ILE A 122 -1.62 4.73 4.96
N TYR A 123 -1.14 5.82 4.35
CA TYR A 123 -1.18 6.02 2.92
C TYR A 123 -0.01 5.26 2.26
N TYR A 124 -0.31 4.13 1.64
CA TYR A 124 0.68 3.28 0.97
C TYR A 124 0.87 3.69 -0.49
N PHE A 125 2.14 3.80 -0.90
CA PHE A 125 2.52 3.97 -2.29
C PHE A 125 3.68 3.03 -2.65
N ASN A 126 3.49 2.22 -3.69
CA ASN A 126 4.56 1.43 -4.28
C ASN A 126 5.37 2.30 -5.23
N ASP A 127 6.57 2.66 -4.80
CA ASP A 127 7.48 3.55 -5.53
C ASP A 127 8.49 2.80 -6.42
N PHE A 128 8.44 1.46 -6.49
CA PHE A 128 9.47 0.65 -7.15
C PHE A 128 9.74 1.07 -8.60
N SER A 129 8.69 1.23 -9.40
CA SER A 129 8.80 1.45 -10.85
C SER A 129 9.03 2.90 -11.26
N ILE A 130 8.87 3.86 -10.35
CA ILE A 130 8.99 5.30 -10.68
C ILE A 130 10.38 5.86 -10.37
N ARG A 131 11.19 5.12 -9.60
CA ARG A 131 12.54 5.54 -9.21
C ARG A 131 13.51 5.43 -10.38
N ASP A 132 14.51 6.29 -10.33
CA ASP A 132 15.69 6.18 -11.16
C ASP A 132 16.67 5.11 -10.64
N ILE A 133 17.60 4.71 -11.51
CA ILE A 133 18.78 3.92 -11.14
C ILE A 133 19.99 4.67 -11.68
N LYS A 134 20.90 5.01 -10.75
CA LYS A 134 22.15 5.70 -11.03
C LYS A 134 23.29 4.91 -10.41
N GLN A 135 24.44 4.94 -11.07
CA GLN A 135 25.68 4.36 -10.56
C GLN A 135 26.85 5.26 -10.92
N LYS A 136 27.87 5.25 -10.07
CA LYS A 136 29.14 5.89 -10.38
C LYS A 136 29.99 4.91 -11.18
N ASP A 137 30.50 5.35 -12.33
CA ASP A 137 31.46 4.59 -13.11
C ASP A 137 32.78 4.51 -12.33
N GLU A 138 33.30 3.30 -12.13
CA GLU A 138 34.51 3.07 -11.31
C GLU A 138 35.79 3.59 -11.99
N ILE A 139 35.78 3.75 -13.32
CA ILE A 139 36.95 4.16 -14.10
C ILE A 139 36.95 5.69 -14.29
N THR A 140 35.84 6.24 -14.76
CA THR A 140 35.74 7.67 -15.10
C THR A 140 35.30 8.52 -13.90
N GLY A 141 34.66 7.91 -12.90
CA GLY A 141 34.02 8.62 -11.80
C GLY A 141 32.72 9.32 -12.17
N GLU A 142 32.24 9.18 -13.40
CA GLU A 142 31.01 9.81 -13.88
C GLU A 142 29.77 9.12 -13.33
N ILE A 143 28.71 9.89 -13.10
CA ILE A 143 27.42 9.35 -12.66
C ILE A 143 26.59 8.98 -13.90
N ILE A 144 26.32 7.69 -14.07
CA ILE A 144 25.55 7.15 -15.18
C ILE A 144 24.15 6.81 -14.69
N THR A 145 23.13 7.31 -15.40
CA THR A 145 21.73 6.92 -15.17
C THR A 145 21.37 5.76 -16.09
N THR A 146 21.13 4.58 -15.52
CA THR A 146 20.78 3.36 -16.27
C THR A 146 19.27 3.18 -16.41
N GLN A 147 18.49 3.82 -15.53
CA GLN A 147 17.04 3.90 -15.62
C GLN A 147 16.61 5.31 -15.20
N GLU A 148 15.88 6.00 -16.07
CA GLU A 148 15.29 7.29 -15.72
C GLU A 148 14.11 7.14 -14.77
N GLY A 149 14.05 8.03 -13.78
CA GLY A 149 12.90 8.18 -12.90
C GLY A 149 11.75 8.88 -13.61
N SER A 150 10.53 8.70 -13.12
CA SER A 150 9.38 9.43 -13.65
C SER A 150 9.45 10.91 -13.28
N LYS A 151 8.80 11.78 -14.05
CA LYS A 151 8.68 13.21 -13.71
C LYS A 151 8.09 13.41 -12.31
N GLU A 152 7.05 12.64 -11.98
CA GLU A 152 6.37 12.72 -10.71
C GLU A 152 7.24 12.22 -9.54
N TYR A 153 8.18 11.30 -9.79
CA TYR A 153 9.18 10.89 -8.80
C TYR A 153 10.12 12.05 -8.44
N TYR A 154 10.66 12.76 -9.43
CA TYR A 154 11.50 13.92 -9.17
C TYR A 154 10.72 15.08 -8.48
N GLU A 155 9.44 15.25 -8.81
CA GLU A 155 8.56 16.17 -8.07
C GLU A 155 8.38 15.74 -6.60
N LEU A 156 8.24 14.44 -6.33
CA LEU A 156 8.16 13.92 -4.97
C LEU A 156 9.45 14.20 -4.19
N LEU A 157 10.62 13.95 -4.77
CA LEU A 157 11.90 14.26 -4.15
C LEU A 157 12.03 15.76 -3.84
N LYS A 158 11.58 16.63 -4.75
CA LYS A 158 11.58 18.08 -4.51
C LYS A 158 10.67 18.49 -3.35
N ILE A 159 9.51 17.84 -3.20
CA ILE A 159 8.59 18.09 -2.07
C ILE A 159 9.19 17.61 -0.75
N LEU A 160 9.87 16.45 -0.76
CA LEU A 160 10.56 15.94 0.42
C LEU A 160 11.77 16.80 0.80
N GLY A 161 12.43 17.43 -0.18
CA GLY A 161 13.56 18.33 0.05
C GLY A 161 14.68 17.65 0.84
N GLU A 162 15.13 18.28 1.93
CA GLU A 162 16.17 17.72 2.81
C GLU A 162 15.75 16.44 3.56
N HIS A 163 14.45 16.13 3.60
CA HIS A 163 13.98 14.87 4.17
C HIS A 163 14.17 13.67 3.24
N ALA A 164 14.47 13.89 1.95
CA ALA A 164 14.88 12.82 1.06
C ALA A 164 16.32 12.39 1.36
N SER A 165 16.60 11.09 1.29
CA SER A 165 17.94 10.57 1.53
C SER A 165 18.91 11.00 0.44
N ILE A 166 20.20 11.08 0.77
CA ILE A 166 21.27 11.17 -0.22
C ILE A 166 21.39 9.84 -0.95
N TYR A 167 21.62 9.87 -2.26
CA TYR A 167 21.87 8.67 -3.06
C TYR A 167 23.24 8.09 -2.72
N SER A 168 23.25 7.06 -1.87
CA SER A 168 24.45 6.34 -1.45
C SER A 168 25.22 5.75 -2.64
N GLY A 169 26.54 5.85 -2.58
CA GLY A 169 27.45 5.30 -3.58
C GLY A 169 27.76 6.22 -4.76
N LEU A 170 27.18 7.42 -4.82
CA LEU A 170 27.48 8.41 -5.87
C LEU A 170 28.53 9.44 -5.46
N GLU A 171 28.84 9.56 -4.18
CA GLU A 171 29.74 10.60 -3.63
C GLU A 171 29.31 12.03 -4.01
N ASP A 172 28.00 12.23 -4.17
CA ASP A 172 27.36 13.52 -4.46
C ASP A 172 26.12 13.66 -3.57
N ASP A 173 26.17 14.58 -2.62
CA ASP A 173 25.13 14.84 -1.62
C ASP A 173 23.94 15.64 -2.15
N THR A 174 24.07 16.20 -3.35
CA THR A 174 22.99 16.92 -4.04
C THR A 174 22.00 15.97 -4.70
N ILE A 175 22.43 14.73 -4.99
CA ILE A 175 21.57 13.72 -5.61
C ILE A 175 20.77 13.01 -4.52
N LYS A 176 19.46 13.26 -4.51
CA LYS A 176 18.53 12.68 -3.53
C LYS A 176 17.89 11.40 -4.06
N ARG A 177 17.43 10.55 -3.13
CA ARG A 177 16.76 9.28 -3.38
C ARG A 177 15.71 8.98 -2.30
N LEU A 178 14.63 8.34 -2.72
CA LEU A 178 13.68 7.70 -1.80
C LEU A 178 14.00 6.21 -1.70
N TYR A 179 14.55 5.79 -0.55
CA TYR A 179 14.79 4.38 -0.28
C TYR A 179 13.52 3.68 0.23
N ALA A 180 13.49 2.35 0.13
CA ALA A 180 12.39 1.54 0.64
C ALA A 180 12.90 0.56 1.72
N PRO A 181 12.17 0.39 2.84
CA PRO A 181 10.98 1.14 3.21
C PRO A 181 11.32 2.58 3.63
N THR A 182 10.39 3.51 3.40
CA THR A 182 10.41 4.83 4.05
C THR A 182 9.04 5.14 4.61
N VAL A 183 8.98 5.61 5.85
CA VAL A 183 7.76 6.09 6.50
C VAL A 183 7.89 7.59 6.77
N VAL A 184 6.94 8.38 6.27
CA VAL A 184 6.90 9.84 6.45
C VAL A 184 5.71 10.21 7.32
N PHE A 185 5.96 11.03 8.33
CA PHE A 185 4.97 11.47 9.31
C PHE A 185 4.66 12.95 9.08
N VAL A 186 3.43 13.27 8.68
CA VAL A 186 3.02 14.62 8.28
C VAL A 186 1.90 15.14 9.17
N LYS A 187 1.97 16.41 9.57
CA LYS A 187 0.90 17.11 10.29
C LYS A 187 0.70 18.50 9.70
N SER A 188 -0.48 18.76 9.15
CA SER A 188 -0.84 20.04 8.52
C SER A 188 0.15 20.52 7.45
N GLY A 189 0.71 19.59 6.65
CA GLY A 189 1.72 19.87 5.63
C GLY A 189 3.16 19.98 6.15
N GLU A 190 3.38 19.87 7.47
CA GLU A 190 4.72 19.81 8.07
C GLU A 190 5.17 18.35 8.19
N ILE A 191 6.37 18.04 7.69
CA ILE A 191 7.00 16.74 7.89
C ILE A 191 7.60 16.71 9.30
N LEU A 192 6.95 16.00 10.21
CA LEU A 192 7.41 15.82 11.59
C LEU A 192 8.65 14.93 11.66
N GLY A 193 8.78 13.98 10.73
CA GLY A 193 9.89 13.05 10.68
C GLY A 193 9.81 12.09 9.50
N VAL A 194 10.97 11.52 9.16
CA VAL A 194 11.13 10.48 8.16
C VAL A 194 11.93 9.35 8.76
N HIS A 195 11.44 8.12 8.62
CA HIS A 195 12.12 6.92 9.05
C HIS A 195 12.43 6.06 7.83
N VAL A 196 13.72 5.85 7.55
CA VAL A 196 14.21 5.08 6.40
C VAL A 196 14.73 3.73 6.88
N GLY A 197 14.38 2.66 6.16
CA GLY A 197 14.80 1.30 6.52
C GLY A 197 14.09 0.77 7.76
N THR A 198 14.75 -0.14 8.45
CA THR A 198 14.33 -0.67 9.75
C THR A 198 15.11 0.02 10.86
N ILE A 199 16.24 -0.53 11.30
CA ILE A 199 17.13 0.08 12.29
C ILE A 199 18.57 -0.24 11.91
N ASP A 200 19.50 0.60 12.34
CA ASP A 200 20.91 0.49 11.97
C ASP A 200 21.55 -0.81 12.46
N SER A 201 21.09 -1.36 13.59
CA SER A 201 21.62 -2.61 14.13
C SER A 201 21.13 -3.87 13.39
N GLN A 202 20.10 -3.76 12.53
CA GLN A 202 19.73 -4.87 11.66
C GLN A 202 20.63 -4.86 10.42
N VAL A 203 21.49 -5.87 10.29
CA VAL A 203 22.44 -5.97 9.17
C VAL A 203 21.96 -6.89 8.04
N ASP A 204 21.02 -7.80 8.32
CA ASP A 204 20.43 -8.71 7.34
C ASP A 204 18.90 -8.65 7.38
N ALA A 205 18.30 -8.21 6.28
CA ALA A 205 16.87 -8.07 6.10
C ALA A 205 16.09 -9.40 6.12
N TYR A 206 16.78 -10.53 5.89
CA TYR A 206 16.20 -11.87 5.87
C TYR A 206 16.21 -12.55 7.25
N VAL A 207 16.88 -11.94 8.23
CA VAL A 207 16.88 -12.39 9.62
C VAL A 207 15.78 -11.65 10.39
N GLU A 208 15.14 -12.36 11.33
CA GLU A 208 14.15 -11.76 12.23
C GLU A 208 14.78 -10.68 13.10
N LEU A 209 14.03 -9.62 13.39
CA LEU A 209 14.45 -8.63 14.39
C LEU A 209 14.56 -9.31 15.75
N THR A 210 15.57 -8.94 16.54
CA THR A 210 15.54 -9.24 17.98
C THR A 210 14.43 -8.44 18.66
N ASP A 211 14.11 -8.80 19.90
CA ASP A 211 13.10 -8.08 20.69
C ASP A 211 13.48 -6.61 20.91
N GLU A 212 14.75 -6.32 21.14
CA GLU A 212 15.28 -4.95 21.28
C GLU A 212 15.09 -4.18 19.99
N GLN A 213 15.48 -4.80 18.87
CA GLN A 213 15.38 -4.19 17.55
C GLN A 213 13.92 -3.89 17.16
N TYR A 214 13.02 -4.85 17.45
CA TYR A 214 11.59 -4.69 17.25
C TYR A 214 11.03 -3.53 18.09
N LYS A 215 11.38 -3.47 19.38
CA LYS A 215 10.93 -2.41 20.29
C LYS A 215 11.44 -1.04 19.87
N GLU A 216 12.69 -0.94 19.46
CA GLU A 216 13.30 0.29 18.96
C GLU A 216 12.58 0.81 17.71
N LEU A 217 12.42 -0.05 16.70
CA LEU A 217 11.72 0.33 15.47
C LEU A 217 10.27 0.75 15.75
N LYS A 218 9.57 -0.03 16.58
CA LYS A 218 8.19 0.27 16.96
C LYS A 218 8.10 1.62 17.67
N LYS A 219 9.01 1.89 18.62
CA LYS A 219 9.06 3.16 19.35
C LYS A 219 9.28 4.33 18.41
N ASN A 220 10.20 4.24 17.46
CA ASN A 220 10.45 5.30 16.47
C ASN A 220 9.18 5.63 15.66
N TYR A 221 8.39 4.63 15.27
CA TYR A 221 7.11 4.85 14.62
C TYR A 221 6.05 5.44 15.57
N THR A 222 5.84 4.83 16.73
CA THR A 222 4.83 5.28 17.71
C THR A 222 5.08 6.73 18.13
N ASP A 223 6.32 7.13 18.41
CA ASP A 223 6.67 8.49 18.86
C ASP A 223 6.21 9.58 17.87
N TYR A 224 6.34 9.35 16.56
CA TYR A 224 5.82 10.28 15.56
C TYR A 224 4.31 10.18 15.37
N MET A 225 3.76 8.97 15.39
CA MET A 225 2.32 8.74 15.24
C MET A 225 1.51 9.37 16.37
N SER A 226 1.99 9.28 17.61
CA SER A 226 1.40 9.94 18.79
C SER A 226 1.32 11.47 18.63
N LYS A 227 2.35 12.09 18.02
CA LYS A 227 2.32 13.54 17.71
C LYS A 227 1.26 13.88 16.65
N ILE A 228 0.94 12.94 15.76
CA ILE A 228 -0.12 13.10 14.75
C ILE A 228 -1.50 12.97 15.40
N THR A 229 -1.74 11.93 16.20
CA THR A 229 -3.06 11.63 16.79
C THR A 229 -3.37 12.48 18.02
N GLY A 230 -2.36 13.07 18.65
CA GLY A 230 -2.50 13.79 19.91
C GLY A 230 -2.62 12.88 21.14
N VAL A 231 -2.43 11.56 20.96
CA VAL A 231 -2.38 10.59 22.05
C VAL A 231 -1.01 10.70 22.70
N THR A 232 -0.96 10.98 24.01
CA THR A 232 0.32 10.94 24.74
C THR A 232 0.60 9.52 25.21
N CYS A 233 1.88 9.15 25.35
CA CYS A 233 2.24 7.80 25.79
C CYS A 233 1.73 7.46 27.21
N GLU A 234 1.31 8.47 27.99
CA GLU A 234 0.68 8.31 29.30
C GLU A 234 -0.76 7.79 29.22
N ASP A 235 -1.43 7.98 28.08
CA ASP A 235 -2.84 7.61 27.87
C ASP A 235 -3.04 6.17 27.37
N ALA A 236 -1.96 5.42 27.12
CA ALA A 236 -1.98 4.12 26.44
C ALA A 236 -1.56 2.92 27.31
N CYS A 237 -1.50 3.08 28.64
CA CYS A 237 -1.15 2.02 29.60
C CYS A 237 -2.37 1.43 30.31
#